data_AF-A0A923WS79-F1
#
_entry.id   AF-A0A923WS79-F1
#
_cell.length_a   1.000
_cell.length_b   1.000
_cell.length_c   1.000
_cell.angle_alpha   90.00
_cell.angle_beta   90.00
_cell.angle_gamma   90.00
#
_symmetry.space_group_name_H-M   'P 1'
#
loop_
_entity.id
_entity.type
_entity.pdbx_description
1 polymer ?
#
loop_
_entity_poly.entity_id
_entity_poly.type
_entity_poly.pdbx_seq_one_letter_code
_entity_poly.pdbx_strand_id
1 'polypeptide(L)'
;VPTNLNLVHMKPLRGTALMVFDPGLVFLLVDNLFGGDGRFHTRVEGRDFTQTEQRIILRILDIVFEAYTKSWEPVFPVEFEYIRSEMNTQFANIATPNEVVVSSTFTVELGSVSGQIHFCMPYSMIEPIRDMLTSSLQGEALEVDKRWIRLMTQQIQIAEVELVAILGTGRVTFDDILNMKIGDIIPLNVPEQLQATADGVPVMDCTYGVLNGQYALKVEKLLANTDTK
;
A
#
# COMPACT_ATOMS: atom_id res chain seq x y z
N VAL A 1 5.58 36.48 -14.96
CA VAL A 1 4.19 36.43 -15.45
C VAL A 1 3.33 36.06 -14.25
N PRO A 2 2.18 36.71 -13.98
CA PRO A 2 1.32 36.27 -12.88
C PRO A 2 0.84 34.89 -13.22
N THR A 3 1.17 33.95 -12.37
CA THR A 3 0.87 32.55 -12.59
C THR A 3 -0.12 32.15 -11.51
N ASN A 4 -1.18 31.43 -11.87
CA ASN A 4 -2.14 30.96 -10.90
C ASN A 4 -1.51 29.76 -10.15
N LEU A 5 -0.97 30.00 -8.94
CA LEU A 5 -0.31 28.97 -8.16
C LEU A 5 -1.27 28.44 -7.10
N ASN A 6 -1.76 27.21 -7.26
CA ASN A 6 -2.66 26.60 -6.28
C ASN A 6 -1.89 25.63 -5.40
N LEU A 7 -1.92 25.89 -4.09
CA LEU A 7 -1.36 24.98 -3.11
C LEU A 7 -2.39 23.90 -2.79
N VAL A 8 -1.95 22.65 -2.85
CA VAL A 8 -2.81 21.47 -2.78
C VAL A 8 -2.20 20.46 -1.81
N HIS A 9 -3.03 19.86 -0.96
CA HIS A 9 -2.65 18.67 -0.20
C HIS A 9 -3.03 17.41 -0.97
N MET A 10 -2.19 16.38 -0.89
CA MET A 10 -2.41 15.07 -1.49
C MET A 10 -2.37 14.03 -0.38
N LYS A 11 -3.49 13.81 0.31
CA LYS A 11 -3.57 12.87 1.44
C LYS A 11 -3.50 11.43 0.94
N PRO A 12 -2.87 10.50 1.69
CA PRO A 12 -2.21 10.69 2.99
C PRO A 12 -0.75 11.16 2.93
N LEU A 13 -0.22 11.54 1.75
CA LEU A 13 1.16 12.03 1.62
C LEU A 13 1.32 13.36 2.37
N ARG A 14 2.42 13.47 3.12
CA ARG A 14 2.71 14.65 3.93
C ARG A 14 3.48 15.66 3.10
N GLY A 15 3.00 16.90 3.09
CA GLY A 15 3.61 18.00 2.35
C GLY A 15 2.57 18.74 1.53
N THR A 16 3.00 19.76 0.82
CA THR A 16 2.16 20.56 -0.06
C THR A 16 2.66 20.42 -1.49
N ALA A 17 1.74 20.15 -2.41
CA ALA A 17 1.99 20.17 -3.85
C ALA A 17 1.49 21.49 -4.45
N LEU A 18 1.92 21.77 -5.67
CA LEU A 18 1.60 22.97 -6.42
C LEU A 18 0.94 22.58 -7.74
N MET A 19 -0.26 23.10 -7.99
CA MET A 19 -0.94 22.98 -9.28
C MET A 19 -1.06 24.35 -9.93
N VAL A 20 -0.53 24.44 -11.14
CA VAL A 20 -0.41 25.69 -11.88
C VAL A 20 -1.17 25.59 -13.19
N PHE A 21 -2.01 26.60 -13.44
CA PHE A 21 -2.66 26.78 -14.74
C PHE A 21 -2.05 27.97 -15.46
N ASP A 22 -1.75 27.77 -16.74
CA ASP A 22 -1.39 28.89 -17.60
C ASP A 22 -2.53 29.92 -17.66
N PRO A 23 -2.24 31.22 -17.49
CA PRO A 23 -3.27 32.25 -17.55
C PRO A 23 -4.06 32.21 -18.87
N GLY A 24 -3.39 31.89 -19.99
CA GLY A 24 -4.04 31.74 -21.29
C GLY A 24 -5.11 30.64 -21.30
N LEU A 25 -4.85 29.51 -20.64
CA LEU A 25 -5.82 28.43 -20.50
C LEU A 25 -7.02 28.87 -19.64
N VAL A 26 -6.77 29.57 -18.54
CA VAL A 26 -7.83 30.07 -17.66
C VAL A 26 -8.74 31.06 -18.42
N PHE A 27 -8.16 32.06 -19.10
CA PHE A 27 -8.95 33.04 -19.86
C PHE A 27 -9.74 32.40 -21.00
N LEU A 28 -9.15 31.42 -21.69
CA LEU A 28 -9.85 30.67 -22.73
C LEU A 28 -11.08 29.92 -22.17
N LEU A 29 -10.93 29.28 -21.01
CA LEU A 29 -12.04 28.57 -20.37
C LEU A 29 -13.12 29.52 -19.87
N VAL A 30 -12.74 30.68 -19.35
CA VAL A 30 -13.68 31.75 -18.98
C VAL A 30 -14.46 32.21 -20.21
N ASP A 31 -13.78 32.56 -21.30
CA ASP A 31 -14.42 33.04 -22.54
C ASP A 31 -15.42 32.00 -23.09
N ASN A 32 -15.01 30.73 -23.21
CA ASN A 32 -15.88 29.65 -23.67
C ASN A 32 -17.11 29.44 -22.76
N LEU A 33 -16.96 29.54 -21.44
CA LEU A 33 -18.09 29.40 -20.51
C LEU A 33 -19.12 30.53 -20.64
N PHE A 34 -18.70 31.71 -21.11
CA PHE A 34 -19.58 32.86 -21.36
C PHE A 34 -19.98 32.98 -22.85
N GLY A 35 -19.70 31.97 -23.68
CA GLY A 35 -20.13 31.90 -25.08
C GLY A 35 -19.22 32.64 -26.07
N GLY A 36 -18.01 33.00 -25.67
CA GLY A 36 -16.98 33.50 -26.55
C GLY A 36 -16.40 32.42 -27.45
N ASP A 37 -15.82 32.83 -28.57
CA ASP A 37 -15.26 31.94 -29.60
C ASP A 37 -13.73 31.76 -29.46
N GLY A 38 -13.13 32.24 -28.36
CA GLY A 38 -11.71 32.07 -28.05
C GLY A 38 -10.76 32.81 -29.00
N ARG A 39 -11.29 33.67 -29.89
CA ARG A 39 -10.49 34.38 -30.92
C ARG A 39 -9.65 35.51 -30.36
N PHE A 40 -10.06 36.07 -29.21
CA PHE A 40 -9.37 37.17 -28.57
C PHE A 40 -8.38 36.65 -27.54
N HIS A 41 -7.09 36.76 -27.84
CA HIS A 41 -6.05 36.58 -26.82
C HIS A 41 -6.18 37.72 -25.82
N THR A 42 -6.79 37.44 -24.67
CA THR A 42 -6.83 38.40 -23.56
C THR A 42 -5.39 38.64 -23.13
N ARG A 43 -4.92 39.89 -23.26
CA ARG A 43 -3.57 40.26 -22.85
C ARG A 43 -3.44 40.02 -21.35
N VAL A 44 -2.49 39.18 -20.94
CA VAL A 44 -2.25 38.88 -19.52
C VAL A 44 -1.66 40.14 -18.87
N GLU A 45 -2.53 41.01 -18.32
CA GLU A 45 -2.17 42.36 -17.86
C GLU A 45 -1.38 42.42 -16.55
N GLY A 46 -0.82 41.32 -16.06
CA GLY A 46 -0.14 41.38 -14.77
C GLY A 46 -1.08 41.48 -13.57
N ARG A 47 -2.40 41.48 -13.80
CA ARG A 47 -3.45 41.73 -12.79
C ARG A 47 -3.87 40.46 -12.05
N ASP A 48 -4.43 40.64 -10.86
CA ASP A 48 -5.04 39.56 -10.08
C ASP A 48 -6.30 39.01 -10.77
N PHE A 49 -6.54 37.71 -10.59
CA PHE A 49 -7.79 37.09 -11.01
C PHE A 49 -8.97 37.67 -10.21
N THR A 50 -10.03 38.00 -10.93
CA THR A 50 -11.31 38.42 -10.34
C THR A 50 -11.98 37.26 -9.62
N GLN A 51 -12.93 37.54 -8.73
CA GLN A 51 -13.67 36.48 -8.01
C GLN A 51 -14.43 35.51 -8.95
N THR A 52 -14.84 35.97 -10.14
CA THR A 52 -15.51 35.11 -11.12
C THR A 52 -14.50 34.17 -11.79
N GLU A 53 -13.32 34.69 -12.17
CA GLU A 53 -12.24 33.88 -12.73
C GLU A 53 -11.74 32.86 -11.69
N GLN A 54 -11.58 33.26 -10.43
CA GLN A 54 -11.18 32.35 -9.35
C GLN A 54 -12.17 31.20 -9.15
N ARG A 55 -13.49 31.46 -9.25
CA ARG A 55 -14.51 30.40 -9.18
C ARG A 55 -14.39 29.41 -10.33
N ILE A 56 -14.01 29.87 -11.51
CA ILE A 56 -13.78 29.01 -12.67
C ILE A 56 -12.52 28.16 -12.46
N ILE A 57 -11.44 28.76 -11.94
CA ILE A 57 -10.21 28.03 -11.58
C ILE A 57 -10.50 26.91 -10.57
N LEU A 58 -11.27 27.19 -9.51
CA LEU A 58 -11.66 26.17 -8.54
C LEU A 58 -12.45 25.02 -9.17
N ARG A 59 -13.38 25.32 -10.09
CA ARG A 59 -14.12 24.28 -10.80
C ARG A 59 -13.23 23.42 -11.69
N ILE A 60 -12.21 24.01 -12.31
CA ILE A 60 -11.21 23.28 -13.10
C ILE A 60 -10.36 22.40 -12.18
N LEU A 61 -9.92 22.94 -11.03
CA LEU A 61 -9.19 22.17 -10.01
C LEU A 61 -9.97 20.93 -9.58
N ASP A 62 -11.26 21.05 -9.29
CA ASP A 62 -12.10 19.92 -8.87
C ASP A 62 -12.14 18.81 -9.94
N ILE A 63 -12.27 19.19 -11.22
CA ILE A 63 -12.25 18.24 -12.35
C ILE A 63 -10.89 17.55 -12.45
N VAL A 64 -9.80 18.31 -12.32
CA VAL A 64 -8.44 17.76 -12.37
C VAL A 64 -8.21 16.83 -11.18
N PHE A 65 -8.63 17.20 -9.97
CA PHE A 65 -8.50 16.37 -8.77
C PHE A 65 -9.25 15.05 -8.91
N GLU A 66 -10.50 15.07 -9.41
CA GLU A 66 -11.26 13.85 -9.63
C GLU A 66 -10.55 12.91 -10.64
N ALA A 67 -10.07 13.47 -11.76
CA ALA A 67 -9.36 12.71 -12.78
C ALA A 67 -8.00 12.17 -12.28
N TYR A 68 -7.27 12.97 -11.51
CA TYR A 68 -5.95 12.63 -11.03
C TYR A 68 -6.01 11.61 -9.88
N THR A 69 -6.98 11.73 -8.95
CA THR A 69 -7.24 10.71 -7.91
C THR A 69 -7.51 9.35 -8.54
N LYS A 70 -8.40 9.26 -9.54
CA LYS A 70 -8.68 7.99 -10.24
C LYS A 70 -7.44 7.42 -10.93
N SER A 71 -6.59 8.30 -11.46
CA SER A 71 -5.36 7.88 -12.15
C SER A 71 -4.31 7.33 -11.18
N TRP A 72 -4.33 7.77 -9.91
CA TRP A 72 -3.43 7.30 -8.86
C TRP A 72 -3.90 6.03 -8.15
N GLU A 73 -5.20 5.70 -8.20
CA GLU A 73 -5.82 4.53 -7.55
C GLU A 73 -5.05 3.21 -7.73
N PRO A 74 -4.52 2.86 -8.93
CA PRO A 74 -3.80 1.60 -9.11
C PRO A 74 -2.45 1.52 -8.38
N VAL A 75 -1.87 2.68 -8.02
CA VAL A 75 -0.55 2.77 -7.40
C VAL A 75 -0.68 3.07 -5.92
N PHE A 76 -1.42 4.13 -5.59
CA PHE A 76 -1.60 4.59 -4.22
C PHE A 76 -2.88 5.42 -4.13
N PRO A 77 -3.86 5.04 -3.30
CA PRO A 77 -5.10 5.79 -3.17
C PRO A 77 -4.84 7.16 -2.52
N VAL A 78 -5.26 8.23 -3.19
CA VAL A 78 -4.97 9.61 -2.79
C VAL A 78 -6.20 10.51 -2.90
N GLU A 79 -6.28 11.47 -1.98
CA GLU A 79 -7.30 12.51 -1.97
C GLU A 79 -6.65 13.89 -2.09
N PHE A 80 -7.11 14.68 -3.06
CA PHE A 80 -6.64 16.06 -3.24
C PHE A 80 -7.53 17.05 -2.51
N GLU A 81 -6.91 18.00 -1.83
CA GLU A 81 -7.59 19.09 -1.13
C GLU A 81 -6.95 20.42 -1.50
N TYR A 82 -7.75 21.35 -2.01
CA TYR A 82 -7.32 22.72 -2.27
C TYR A 82 -7.12 23.49 -0.96
N ILE A 83 -5.99 24.17 -0.83
CA ILE A 83 -5.66 24.97 0.36
C ILE A 83 -5.94 26.45 0.08
N ARG A 84 -5.22 26.99 -0.90
CA ARG A 84 -5.27 28.41 -1.28
C ARG A 84 -4.58 28.64 -2.62
N SER A 85 -4.79 29.82 -3.18
CA SER A 85 -4.16 30.29 -4.40
C SER A 85 -3.22 31.44 -4.06
N GLU A 86 -2.05 31.44 -4.68
CA GLU A 86 -1.00 32.44 -4.54
C GLU A 86 -0.61 32.95 -5.93
N MET A 87 -0.28 34.24 -6.02
CA MET A 87 0.14 34.88 -7.29
C MET A 87 1.65 35.15 -7.32
N ASN A 88 2.27 35.21 -6.14
CA ASN A 88 3.70 35.43 -6.00
C ASN A 88 4.39 34.12 -5.60
N THR A 89 5.36 33.71 -6.41
CA THR A 89 6.15 32.49 -6.21
C THR A 89 6.87 32.49 -4.86
N GLN A 90 7.21 33.64 -4.29
CA GLN A 90 7.85 33.74 -2.98
C GLN A 90 6.95 33.31 -1.81
N PHE A 91 5.63 33.33 -1.98
CA PHE A 91 4.66 32.88 -0.97
C PHE A 91 4.14 31.46 -1.24
N ALA A 92 4.48 30.89 -2.40
CA ALA A 92 4.14 29.52 -2.80
C ALA A 92 5.29 28.53 -2.49
N ASN A 93 5.85 28.61 -1.28
CA ASN A 93 6.94 27.72 -0.86
C ASN A 93 6.39 26.34 -0.51
N ILE A 94 6.49 25.40 -1.45
CA ILE A 94 6.17 23.98 -1.25
C ILE A 94 7.38 23.13 -0.86
N ALA A 95 8.59 23.63 -1.10
CA ALA A 95 9.86 22.94 -0.89
C ALA A 95 10.95 23.95 -0.54
N THR A 96 12.07 23.49 0.00
CA THR A 96 13.26 24.34 0.14
C THR A 96 13.94 24.56 -1.22
N PRO A 97 14.68 25.67 -1.45
CA PRO A 97 15.31 25.94 -2.76
C PRO A 97 16.27 24.86 -3.27
N ASN A 98 16.81 24.02 -2.37
CA ASN A 98 17.74 22.94 -2.71
C ASN A 98 17.07 21.57 -2.80
N GLU A 99 15.76 21.49 -2.57
CA GLU A 99 15.03 20.24 -2.60
C GLU A 99 14.61 19.88 -4.03
N VAL A 100 14.74 18.61 -4.38
CA VAL A 100 14.33 18.11 -5.70
C VAL A 100 12.81 18.06 -5.76
N VAL A 101 12.25 18.52 -6.87
CA VAL A 101 10.82 18.48 -7.14
C VAL A 101 10.54 17.63 -8.38
N VAL A 102 9.42 16.93 -8.37
CA VAL A 102 8.88 16.23 -9.53
C VAL A 102 7.82 17.13 -10.16
N SER A 103 8.04 17.50 -11.41
CA SER A 103 7.11 18.33 -12.18
C SER A 103 6.54 17.55 -13.35
N SER A 104 5.21 17.45 -13.41
CA SER A 104 4.46 16.91 -14.53
C SER A 104 3.80 18.05 -15.30
N THR A 105 4.05 18.13 -16.60
CA THR A 105 3.46 19.15 -17.49
C THR A 105 2.46 18.48 -18.41
N PHE A 106 1.22 18.98 -18.41
CA PHE A 106 0.14 18.54 -19.27
C PHE A 106 -0.17 19.65 -20.27
N THR A 107 -0.02 19.36 -21.56
CA THR A 107 -0.45 20.27 -22.62
C THR A 107 -1.90 19.97 -22.95
N VAL A 108 -2.75 21.00 -22.89
CA VAL A 108 -4.18 20.95 -23.16
C VAL A 108 -4.46 21.78 -24.40
N GLU A 109 -5.13 21.18 -25.38
CA GLU A 109 -5.50 21.82 -26.64
C GLU A 109 -7.03 21.94 -26.73
N LEU A 110 -7.53 23.16 -26.91
CA LEU A 110 -8.94 23.45 -27.12
C LEU A 110 -9.09 24.21 -28.44
N GLY A 111 -9.53 23.50 -29.48
CA GLY A 111 -9.67 24.08 -30.82
C GLY A 111 -8.31 24.50 -31.39
N SER A 112 -8.12 25.81 -31.62
CA SER A 112 -6.88 26.38 -32.15
C SER A 112 -5.95 26.95 -31.06
N VAL A 113 -6.32 26.86 -29.78
CA VAL A 113 -5.56 27.42 -28.67
C VAL A 113 -5.05 26.29 -27.78
N SER A 114 -3.81 26.41 -27.33
CA SER A 114 -3.18 25.48 -26.38
C SER A 114 -2.77 26.19 -25.09
N GLY A 115 -2.73 25.44 -23.99
CA GLY A 115 -2.24 25.92 -22.71
C GLY A 115 -1.70 24.76 -21.88
N GLN A 116 -0.93 25.06 -20.84
CA GLN A 116 -0.31 24.04 -20.00
C GLN A 116 -0.89 24.06 -18.58
N ILE A 117 -0.90 22.86 -18.00
CA ILE A 117 -1.15 22.62 -16.58
C ILE A 117 0.12 21.99 -16.03
N HIS A 118 0.66 22.56 -14.96
CA HIS A 118 1.81 21.97 -14.27
C HIS A 118 1.38 21.45 -12.91
N PHE A 119 1.78 20.22 -12.60
CA PHE A 119 1.67 19.66 -11.26
C PHE A 119 3.07 19.42 -10.72
N CYS A 120 3.41 20.07 -9.62
CA CYS A 120 4.73 20.02 -9.01
C CYS A 120 4.61 19.55 -7.57
N MET A 121 5.38 18.54 -7.20
CA MET A 121 5.42 18.00 -5.85
C MET A 121 6.87 17.81 -5.39
N PRO A 122 7.21 18.13 -4.13
CA PRO A 122 8.51 17.84 -3.56
C PRO A 122 8.79 16.33 -3.56
N TYR A 123 10.06 15.95 -3.77
CA TYR A 123 10.47 14.54 -3.74
C TYR A 123 10.19 13.89 -2.38
N SER A 124 10.28 14.65 -1.29
CA SER A 124 9.94 14.18 0.07
C SER A 124 8.51 13.66 0.21
N MET A 125 7.57 14.13 -0.63
CA MET A 125 6.20 13.59 -0.67
C MET A 125 6.15 12.20 -1.32
N ILE A 126 7.00 11.96 -2.32
CA ILE A 126 7.03 10.72 -3.12
C ILE A 126 7.91 9.66 -2.46
N GLU A 127 8.95 10.06 -1.73
CA GLU A 127 9.93 9.18 -1.09
C GLU A 127 9.27 7.97 -0.37
N PRO A 128 8.20 8.12 0.44
CA PRO A 128 7.58 7.00 1.13
C PRO A 128 6.94 5.94 0.21
N ILE A 129 6.57 6.30 -1.02
CA ILE A 129 5.90 5.43 -1.99
C ILE A 129 6.79 5.11 -3.21
N ARG A 130 8.08 5.45 -3.13
CA ARG A 130 9.05 5.27 -4.21
C ARG A 130 9.09 3.83 -4.73
N ASP A 131 9.14 2.85 -3.83
CA ASP A 131 9.29 1.44 -4.22
C ASP A 131 8.05 0.93 -4.98
N MET A 132 6.86 1.39 -4.58
CA MET A 132 5.60 1.09 -5.27
C MET A 132 5.58 1.65 -6.70
N LEU A 133 6.13 2.85 -6.89
CA LEU A 133 6.24 3.49 -8.21
C LEU A 133 7.25 2.80 -9.13
N THR A 134 8.31 2.21 -8.57
CA THR A 134 9.37 1.51 -9.35
C THR A 134 9.07 0.04 -9.64
N SER A 135 8.06 -0.55 -9.00
CA SER A 135 7.68 -1.93 -9.23
C SER A 135 7.15 -2.12 -10.65
N SER A 136 7.83 -2.95 -11.44
CA SER A 136 7.52 -3.23 -12.85
C SER A 136 6.24 -4.06 -13.07
N LEU A 137 5.51 -4.37 -12.00
CA LEU A 137 4.23 -5.08 -12.03
C LEU A 137 3.06 -4.10 -12.17
N GLN A 138 3.19 -3.13 -13.08
CA GLN A 138 2.13 -2.19 -13.44
C GLN A 138 1.51 -2.64 -14.75
N GLY A 139 0.45 -3.44 -14.69
CA GLY A 139 -0.33 -3.79 -15.89
C GLY A 139 -1.49 -4.75 -15.67
N GLU A 140 -1.35 -5.77 -14.83
CA GLU A 140 -2.37 -6.83 -14.68
C GLU A 140 -2.32 -7.46 -13.27
N ALA A 141 -2.79 -6.77 -12.22
CA ALA A 141 -2.85 -7.41 -10.89
C ALA A 141 -3.83 -6.73 -9.92
N LEU A 142 -5.10 -6.64 -10.29
CA LEU A 142 -6.19 -6.68 -9.30
C LEU A 142 -6.88 -8.06 -9.24
N GLU A 143 -6.45 -9.02 -10.06
CA GLU A 143 -6.73 -10.43 -9.77
C GLU A 143 -5.63 -10.98 -8.88
N VAL A 144 -6.01 -11.53 -7.73
CA VAL A 144 -5.16 -12.33 -6.87
C VAL A 144 -4.35 -13.28 -7.74
N ASP A 145 -3.02 -13.12 -7.76
CA ASP A 145 -2.14 -13.89 -8.62
C ASP A 145 -2.24 -15.38 -8.28
N LYS A 146 -3.09 -16.10 -9.03
CA LYS A 146 -3.33 -17.54 -8.88
C LYS A 146 -2.04 -18.33 -9.06
N ARG A 147 -1.05 -17.77 -9.78
CA ARG A 147 0.28 -18.39 -9.94
C ARG A 147 1.10 -18.22 -8.67
N TRP A 148 1.10 -17.04 -8.05
CA TRP A 148 1.74 -16.83 -6.75
C TRP A 148 1.14 -17.71 -5.65
N ILE A 149 -0.19 -17.80 -5.56
CA ILE A 149 -0.85 -18.73 -4.64
C ILE A 149 -0.40 -20.17 -4.93
N ARG A 150 -0.40 -20.60 -6.20
CA ARG A 150 0.02 -21.97 -6.55
C ARG A 150 1.49 -22.23 -6.19
N LEU A 151 2.37 -21.27 -6.40
CA LEU A 151 3.79 -21.37 -6.04
C LEU A 151 3.96 -21.43 -4.52
N MET A 152 3.30 -20.54 -3.76
CA MET A 152 3.30 -20.56 -2.30
C MET A 152 2.77 -21.87 -1.75
N THR A 153 1.64 -22.38 -2.26
CA THR A 153 1.10 -23.68 -1.88
C THR A 153 2.10 -24.81 -2.15
N GLN A 154 2.79 -24.78 -3.30
CA GLN A 154 3.82 -25.78 -3.61
C GLN A 154 5.05 -25.67 -2.71
N GLN A 155 5.49 -24.46 -2.37
CA GLN A 155 6.66 -24.27 -1.50
C GLN A 155 6.36 -24.59 -0.04
N ILE A 156 5.17 -24.25 0.47
CA ILE A 156 4.73 -24.60 1.84
C ILE A 156 4.65 -26.11 2.03
N GLN A 157 4.29 -26.88 0.99
CA GLN A 157 4.27 -28.35 1.07
C GLN A 157 5.67 -28.98 1.28
N ILE A 158 6.75 -28.24 0.98
CA ILE A 158 8.14 -28.72 1.13
C ILE A 158 8.72 -28.35 2.50
N ALA A 159 8.04 -27.49 3.27
CA ALA A 159 8.52 -27.09 4.59
C ALA A 159 8.57 -28.33 5.51
N GLU A 160 9.78 -28.67 5.95
CA GLU A 160 9.99 -29.71 6.95
C GLU A 160 9.52 -29.19 8.31
N VAL A 161 8.69 -29.98 9.00
CA VAL A 161 8.20 -29.68 10.34
C VAL A 161 8.60 -30.80 11.29
N GLU A 162 9.07 -30.42 12.47
CA GLU A 162 9.39 -31.38 13.53
C GLU A 162 8.09 -31.89 14.16
N LEU A 163 7.89 -33.20 14.10
CA LEU A 163 6.75 -33.87 14.72
C LEU A 163 7.16 -34.43 16.07
N VAL A 164 6.49 -33.97 17.13
CA VAL A 164 6.76 -34.41 18.51
C VAL A 164 5.55 -35.15 19.05
N ALA A 165 5.77 -36.39 19.52
CA ALA A 165 4.77 -37.17 20.24
C ALA A 165 5.28 -37.51 21.65
N ILE A 166 4.52 -37.11 22.67
CA ILE A 166 4.85 -37.37 24.06
C ILE A 166 4.35 -38.77 24.42
N LEU A 167 5.27 -39.73 24.60
CA LEU A 167 4.94 -41.12 24.94
C LEU A 167 4.21 -41.24 26.28
N GLY A 168 4.56 -40.42 27.27
CA GLY A 168 3.93 -40.50 28.57
C GLY A 168 4.38 -39.37 29.47
N THR A 169 3.63 -39.13 30.54
CA THR A 169 3.99 -38.18 31.58
C THR A 169 4.05 -38.90 32.92
N GLY A 170 5.11 -38.62 33.69
CA GLY A 170 5.27 -39.08 35.06
C GLY A 170 5.09 -37.92 36.02
N ARG A 171 4.49 -38.18 37.19
CA ARG A 171 4.51 -37.23 38.31
C ARG A 171 5.57 -37.67 39.30
N VAL A 172 6.50 -36.76 39.62
CA VAL A 172 7.60 -37.00 40.55
C VAL A 172 7.63 -35.82 41.51
N THR A 173 7.88 -36.06 42.81
CA THR A 173 7.99 -34.96 43.78
C THR A 173 9.35 -34.29 43.68
N PHE A 174 9.47 -33.06 44.18
CA PHE A 174 10.75 -32.36 44.16
C PHE A 174 11.83 -33.07 44.99
N ASP A 175 11.45 -33.72 46.10
CA ASP A 175 12.37 -34.50 46.93
C ASP A 175 12.91 -35.73 46.20
N ASP A 176 12.05 -36.43 45.45
CA ASP A 176 12.46 -37.57 44.62
C ASP A 176 13.48 -37.14 43.55
N ILE A 177 13.34 -35.93 42.98
CA ILE A 177 14.29 -35.38 42.00
C ILE A 177 15.65 -35.11 42.65
N LEU A 178 15.68 -34.57 43.88
CA LEU A 178 16.93 -34.30 44.60
C LEU A 178 17.68 -35.59 44.98
N ASN A 179 16.94 -36.65 45.27
CA ASN A 179 17.49 -37.93 45.71
C ASN A 179 17.74 -38.93 44.57
N MET A 180 17.41 -38.57 43.33
CA MET A 180 17.51 -39.45 42.16
C MET A 180 18.96 -39.85 41.85
N LYS A 181 19.19 -41.14 41.63
CA LYS A 181 20.51 -41.71 41.32
C LYS A 181 20.48 -42.49 40.01
N ILE A 182 21.67 -42.67 39.43
CA ILE A 182 21.86 -43.52 38.26
C ILE A 182 21.39 -44.94 38.63
N GLY A 183 20.37 -45.43 37.92
CA GLY A 183 19.75 -46.74 38.15
C GLY A 183 18.32 -46.69 38.67
N ASP A 184 17.82 -45.52 39.08
CA ASP A 184 16.43 -45.37 39.52
C ASP A 184 15.44 -45.52 38.34
N ILE A 185 14.32 -46.18 38.61
CA ILE A 185 13.27 -46.48 37.63
C ILE A 185 12.14 -45.47 37.80
N ILE A 186 11.86 -44.70 36.74
CA ILE A 186 10.73 -43.78 36.71
C ILE A 186 9.54 -44.51 36.05
N PRO A 187 8.47 -44.82 36.80
CA PRO A 187 7.28 -45.43 36.21
C PRO A 187 6.58 -44.42 35.31
N LEU A 188 6.50 -44.74 34.02
CA LEU A 188 5.79 -43.96 33.01
C LEU A 188 4.50 -44.70 32.65
N ASN A 189 3.37 -44.00 32.71
CA ASN A 189 2.13 -44.49 32.14
C ASN A 189 2.03 -43.99 30.70
N VAL A 190 2.07 -44.92 29.75
CA VAL A 190 1.99 -44.64 28.31
C VAL A 190 0.57 -45.00 27.87
N PRO A 191 -0.26 -44.03 27.46
CA PRO A 191 -1.60 -44.31 26.96
C PRO A 191 -1.55 -45.03 25.60
N GLU A 192 -2.58 -45.83 25.31
CA GLU A 192 -2.66 -46.58 24.03
C GLU A 192 -2.69 -45.65 22.81
N GLN A 193 -3.32 -44.47 22.95
CA GLN A 193 -3.36 -43.44 21.92
C GLN A 193 -2.54 -42.23 22.37
N LEU A 194 -1.75 -41.70 21.43
CA LEU A 194 -0.85 -40.58 21.59
C LEU A 194 -1.18 -39.53 20.54
N GLN A 195 -1.06 -38.27 20.92
CA GLN A 195 -1.23 -37.16 19.98
C GLN A 195 0.14 -36.66 19.55
N ALA A 196 0.36 -36.60 18.24
CA ALA A 196 1.56 -35.97 17.70
C ALA A 196 1.25 -34.51 17.36
N THR A 197 2.19 -33.65 17.71
CA THR A 197 2.08 -32.20 17.57
C THR A 197 3.17 -31.68 16.65
N ALA A 198 2.84 -30.66 15.87
CA ALA A 198 3.81 -29.84 15.15
C ALA A 198 3.78 -28.46 15.80
N ASP A 199 4.90 -28.04 16.40
CA ASP A 199 5.02 -26.77 17.15
C ASP A 199 3.89 -26.57 18.20
N GLY A 200 3.57 -27.63 18.94
CA GLY A 200 2.53 -27.63 19.97
C GLY A 200 1.09 -27.71 19.46
N VAL A 201 0.86 -27.64 18.14
CA VAL A 201 -0.46 -27.84 17.54
C VAL A 201 -0.69 -29.32 17.25
N PRO A 202 -1.77 -29.93 17.75
CA PRO A 202 -2.07 -31.33 17.47
C PRO A 202 -2.44 -31.55 16.00
N VAL A 203 -1.73 -32.48 15.34
CA VAL A 203 -1.89 -32.77 13.91
C VAL A 203 -2.35 -34.19 13.62
N MET A 204 -2.10 -35.14 14.52
CA MET A 204 -2.50 -36.55 14.32
C MET A 204 -2.67 -37.32 15.63
N ASP A 205 -3.61 -38.25 15.61
CA ASP A 205 -3.75 -39.29 16.64
C ASP A 205 -3.05 -40.57 16.14
N CYS A 206 -2.18 -41.09 16.99
CA CYS A 206 -1.26 -42.18 16.68
C CYS A 206 -1.27 -43.24 17.79
N THR A 207 -0.88 -44.45 17.43
CA THR A 207 -0.48 -45.50 18.40
C THR A 207 1.04 -45.68 18.33
N TYR A 208 1.68 -46.05 19.44
CA TYR A 208 3.12 -46.32 19.46
C TYR A 208 3.40 -47.80 19.19
N GLY A 209 4.56 -48.08 18.60
CA GLY A 209 5.04 -49.42 18.34
C GLY A 209 6.53 -49.45 18.03
N VAL A 210 7.00 -50.60 17.54
CA VAL A 210 8.39 -50.78 17.11
C VAL A 210 8.40 -51.29 15.69
N LEU A 211 9.14 -50.61 14.81
CA LEU A 211 9.37 -51.00 13.43
C LEU A 211 10.88 -51.10 13.19
N ASN A 212 11.36 -52.25 12.71
CA ASN A 212 12.79 -52.51 12.47
C ASN A 212 13.70 -52.20 13.67
N GLY A 213 13.20 -52.42 14.90
CA GLY A 213 13.94 -52.16 16.13
C GLY A 213 13.97 -50.69 16.58
N GLN A 214 13.26 -49.79 15.89
CA GLN A 214 13.13 -48.39 16.26
C GLN A 214 11.70 -48.08 16.72
N TYR A 215 11.55 -47.15 17.66
CA TYR A 215 10.23 -46.65 18.04
C TYR A 215 9.56 -45.98 16.84
N ALA A 216 8.30 -46.34 16.61
CA ALA A 216 7.52 -45.84 15.50
C ALA A 216 6.12 -45.44 15.96
N LEU A 217 5.56 -44.43 15.30
CA LEU A 217 4.17 -44.03 15.47
C LEU A 217 3.36 -44.55 14.28
N LYS A 218 2.29 -45.27 14.56
CA LYS A 218 1.31 -45.65 13.56
C LYS A 218 0.18 -44.62 13.57
N VAL A 219 0.01 -43.92 12.45
CA VAL A 219 -1.04 -42.91 12.29
C VAL A 219 -2.40 -43.60 12.21
N GLU A 220 -3.30 -43.27 13.12
CA GLU A 220 -4.69 -43.74 13.09
C GLU A 220 -5.61 -42.68 12.46
N LYS A 221 -5.36 -41.41 12.77
CA LYS A 221 -6.18 -40.30 12.27
C LYS A 221 -5.37 -39.02 12.10
N LEU A 222 -5.54 -38.35 10.95
CA LEU A 222 -5.08 -36.99 10.74
C LEU A 222 -6.12 -36.01 11.29
N LEU A 223 -5.68 -35.09 12.14
CA LEU A 223 -6.49 -34.01 12.67
C LEU A 223 -6.41 -32.84 11.69
N ALA A 224 -7.40 -32.73 10.81
CA ALA A 224 -7.56 -31.50 10.04
C ALA A 224 -7.99 -30.40 11.01
N ASN A 225 -7.29 -29.25 11.01
CA ASN A 225 -7.83 -28.00 11.53
C ASN A 225 -9.12 -27.74 10.73
N THR A 226 -10.23 -28.22 11.28
CA THR A 226 -11.55 -27.87 10.79
C THR A 226 -11.78 -26.55 11.47
N ASP A 227 -11.58 -25.46 10.72
CA ASP A 227 -11.79 -24.10 11.18
C ASP A 227 -13.02 -24.04 12.08
N THR A 228 -12.79 -23.75 13.36
CA THR A 228 -13.80 -23.21 14.25
C THR A 228 -14.44 -22.04 13.54
N LYS A 229 -15.75 -22.17 13.30
CA LYS A 229 -16.64 -21.10 12.82
C LYS A 229 -16.44 -19.79 13.57
#